data_AF-A0A6L4X410-F1
#
_entry.id   AF-A0A6L4X410-F1
#
_cell.length_a   1.000
_cell.length_b   1.000
_cell.length_c   1.000
_cell.angle_alpha   90.00
_cell.angle_beta   90.00
_cell.angle_gamma   90.00
#
_symmetry.space_group_name_H-M   'P 1'
#
loop_
_entity.id
_entity.type
_entity.pdbx_description
1 polymer ?
#
loop_
_entity_poly.entity_id
_entity_poly.type
_entity_poly.pdbx_seq_one_letter_code
_entity_poly.pdbx_strand_id
1 'polypeptide(L)'
;MTDSIPVWATILIAVITTCGGTVAGWALRRIDRMSDTLTRSDLDRALADSGTIRDLQAKLDRDYERLEASERDRRALRLDVLRIELFNHTRSRTQHERQLEAGKEYIALGGNGHGHARYEALHRDYLRREAECDWTYQQ
;
A
#
# COMPACT_ATOMS: atom_id res chain seq x y z
N MET A 1 -30.27 8.17 -13.96
CA MET A 1 -29.22 7.21 -13.55
C MET A 1 -27.92 7.98 -13.57
N THR A 2 -27.48 8.49 -12.41
CA THR A 2 -26.23 9.23 -12.26
C THR A 2 -25.13 8.22 -12.01
N ASP A 3 -24.41 7.83 -13.06
CA ASP A 3 -23.20 7.03 -12.91
C ASP A 3 -22.11 7.91 -12.32
N SER A 4 -21.89 7.73 -11.03
CA SER A 4 -20.86 8.40 -10.26
C SER A 4 -19.51 8.10 -10.89
N ILE A 5 -18.88 9.11 -11.50
CA ILE A 5 -17.49 9.02 -11.97
C ILE A 5 -16.66 8.51 -10.79
N PRO A 6 -15.89 7.42 -10.96
CA PRO A 6 -15.19 6.84 -9.83
C PRO A 6 -14.18 7.83 -9.28
N VAL A 7 -14.06 7.88 -7.95
CA VAL A 7 -13.28 8.90 -7.22
C VAL A 7 -11.82 8.97 -7.67
N TRP A 8 -11.24 7.85 -8.11
CA TRP A 8 -9.89 7.84 -8.68
C TRP A 8 -9.79 8.64 -9.98
N ALA A 9 -10.83 8.64 -10.83
CA ALA A 9 -10.85 9.38 -12.09
C ALA A 9 -11.05 10.88 -11.86
N THR A 10 -11.82 11.28 -10.85
CA THR A 10 -11.96 12.72 -10.49
C THR A 10 -10.68 13.26 -9.87
N ILE A 11 -9.95 12.47 -9.07
CA ILE A 11 -8.63 12.85 -8.54
C ILE A 11 -7.62 13.02 -9.68
N LEU A 12 -7.60 12.10 -10.65
CA LEU A 12 -6.69 12.15 -11.80
C LEU A 12 -6.95 13.38 -12.68
N ILE A 13 -8.23 13.69 -12.95
CA ILE A 13 -8.64 14.91 -13.66
C ILE A 13 -8.26 16.17 -12.87
N ALA A 14 -8.49 16.19 -11.55
CA ALA A 14 -8.15 17.34 -10.71
C ALA A 14 -6.64 17.61 -10.64
N VAL A 15 -5.81 16.57 -10.58
CA VAL A 15 -4.34 16.69 -10.60
C VAL A 15 -3.84 17.21 -11.96
N ILE A 16 -4.40 16.72 -13.07
CA ILE A 16 -4.08 17.21 -14.42
C ILE A 16 -4.50 18.68 -14.57
N THR A 17 -5.66 19.07 -14.02
CA THR A 17 -6.21 20.42 -14.16
C THR A 17 -5.48 21.44 -13.28
N THR A 18 -5.04 21.04 -12.08
CA THR A 18 -4.44 21.96 -11.09
C THR A 18 -2.97 22.25 -11.38
N CYS A 19 -2.24 21.35 -12.06
CA CYS A 19 -0.84 21.56 -12.43
C CYS A 19 -0.61 21.83 -13.93
N GLY A 20 -1.62 21.68 -14.79
CA GLY A 20 -1.44 21.58 -16.25
C GLY A 20 -2.07 22.67 -17.11
N GLY A 21 -2.81 23.65 -16.57
CA GLY A 21 -3.61 24.58 -17.40
C GLY A 21 -2.81 25.41 -18.42
N THR A 22 -1.60 25.86 -18.07
CA THR A 22 -0.74 26.64 -18.98
C THR A 22 0.09 25.75 -19.91
N VAL A 23 0.56 24.60 -19.42
CA VAL A 23 1.36 23.64 -20.19
C VAL A 23 0.50 22.92 -21.23
N ALA A 24 -0.73 22.54 -20.87
CA ALA A 24 -1.68 21.90 -21.78
C ALA A 24 -2.12 22.85 -22.90
N GLY A 25 -2.38 24.13 -22.60
CA GLY A 25 -2.74 25.13 -23.62
C GLY A 25 -1.61 25.40 -24.62
N TRP A 26 -0.36 25.47 -24.16
CA TRP A 26 0.81 25.59 -25.03
C TRP A 26 1.06 24.31 -25.84
N ALA A 27 0.94 23.14 -25.21
CA ALA A 27 1.11 21.84 -25.87
C ALA A 27 0.05 21.61 -26.94
N LEU A 28 -1.23 21.93 -26.69
CA LEU A 28 -2.31 21.79 -27.66
C LEU A 28 -2.10 22.69 -28.88
N ARG A 29 -1.69 23.96 -28.68
CA ARG A 29 -1.37 24.87 -29.78
C ARG A 29 -0.13 24.45 -30.59
N ARG A 30 0.80 23.73 -29.96
CA ARG A 30 1.99 23.17 -30.61
C ARG A 30 1.62 21.93 -31.43
N ILE A 31 0.76 21.07 -30.90
CA ILE A 31 0.27 19.85 -31.55
C ILE A 31 -0.61 20.19 -32.76
N ASP A 32 -1.49 21.18 -32.64
CA ASP A 32 -2.38 21.64 -33.73
C ASP A 32 -1.61 22.27 -34.91
N ARG A 33 -0.43 22.85 -34.65
CA ARG A 33 0.48 23.35 -35.69
C ARG A 33 1.33 22.24 -36.32
N MET A 34 1.46 21.10 -35.64
CA MET A 34 2.21 19.92 -36.10
C MET A 34 1.32 18.91 -36.83
N SER A 35 0.00 18.90 -36.56
CA SER A 35 -0.94 17.93 -37.14
C SER A 35 -1.16 18.07 -38.65
N ASP A 36 -0.81 19.20 -39.25
CA ASP A 36 -1.04 19.44 -40.68
C ASP A 36 0.00 18.76 -41.59
N THR A 37 1.08 18.18 -41.04
CA THR A 37 2.17 17.57 -41.84
C THR A 37 2.79 16.28 -41.29
N LEU A 38 2.37 15.77 -40.13
CA LEU A 38 3.02 14.62 -39.49
C LEU A 38 2.24 13.31 -39.69
N THR A 39 2.73 12.50 -40.61
CA THR A 39 2.31 11.11 -40.82
C THR A 39 2.58 10.27 -39.56
N ARG A 40 1.67 9.34 -39.21
CA ARG A 40 1.78 8.43 -38.05
C ARG A 40 3.16 7.77 -37.89
N SER A 41 3.83 7.45 -39.00
CA SER A 41 5.17 6.85 -39.04
C SER A 41 6.28 7.73 -38.47
N ASP A 42 6.17 9.06 -38.61
CA ASP A 42 7.16 10.00 -38.06
C ASP A 42 6.93 10.21 -36.56
N LEU A 43 5.69 10.09 -36.10
CA LEU A 43 5.36 10.10 -34.68
C LEU A 43 5.89 8.84 -33.99
N ASP A 44 5.70 7.65 -34.58
CA ASP A 44 6.23 6.40 -34.04
C ASP A 44 7.77 6.40 -34.05
N ARG A 45 8.40 6.99 -35.07
CA ARG A 45 9.86 7.16 -35.12
C ARG A 45 10.38 8.17 -34.11
N ALA A 46 9.68 9.30 -33.94
CA ALA A 46 10.02 10.29 -32.92
C ALA A 46 9.79 9.76 -31.50
N LEU A 47 8.76 8.94 -31.26
CA LEU A 47 8.53 8.27 -29.98
C LEU A 47 9.59 7.19 -29.70
N ALA A 48 10.02 6.44 -30.73
CA ALA A 48 11.08 5.43 -30.61
C ALA A 48 12.48 6.05 -30.38
N ASP A 49 12.74 7.22 -30.96
CA ASP A 49 14.03 7.93 -30.87
C ASP A 49 14.06 8.99 -29.77
N SER A 50 12.91 9.30 -29.15
CA SER A 50 12.82 10.28 -28.07
C SER A 50 13.52 9.75 -26.82
N GLY A 51 14.72 10.25 -26.56
CA GLY A 51 15.47 9.99 -25.34
C GLY A 51 14.65 10.24 -24.06
N THR A 52 13.65 11.12 -24.11
CA THR A 52 12.75 11.35 -22.97
C THR A 52 11.88 10.15 -22.62
N ILE A 53 11.46 9.34 -23.58
CA ILE A 53 10.65 8.12 -23.32
C ILE A 53 11.52 7.05 -22.69
N ARG A 54 12.75 6.90 -23.17
CA ARG A 54 13.73 5.99 -22.58
C ARG A 54 14.10 6.41 -21.15
N ASP A 55 14.27 7.70 -20.91
CA ASP A 55 14.51 8.26 -19.58
C ASP A 55 13.31 8.06 -18.64
N LEU A 56 12.08 8.18 -19.15
CA LEU A 56 10.86 7.92 -18.38
C LEU A 56 10.71 6.44 -18.03
N GLN A 57 10.98 5.53 -18.97
CA GLN A 57 10.99 4.09 -18.70
C GLN A 57 12.04 3.74 -17.63
N ALA A 58 13.28 4.21 -17.79
CA ALA A 58 14.33 3.98 -16.82
C ALA A 58 14.02 4.60 -15.44
N LYS A 59 13.25 5.70 -15.37
CA LYS A 59 12.74 6.25 -14.10
C LYS A 59 11.67 5.35 -13.49
N LEU A 60 10.70 4.90 -14.28
CA LEU A 60 9.63 4.03 -13.83
C LEU A 60 10.17 2.70 -13.28
N ASP A 61 11.14 2.11 -13.96
CA ASP A 61 11.78 0.87 -13.51
C ASP A 61 12.44 1.06 -12.14
N ARG A 62 13.20 2.15 -11.96
CA ARG A 62 13.82 2.48 -10.66
C ARG A 62 12.79 2.78 -9.56
N ASP A 63 11.72 3.50 -9.89
CA ASP A 63 10.69 3.85 -8.92
C ASP A 63 9.89 2.60 -8.50
N TYR A 64 9.66 1.67 -9.44
CA TYR A 64 9.01 0.39 -9.16
C TYR A 64 9.87 -0.47 -8.22
N GLU A 65 11.17 -0.62 -8.49
CA GLU A 65 12.09 -1.33 -7.60
C GLU A 65 12.14 -0.70 -6.20
N ARG A 66 12.15 0.64 -6.13
CA ARG A 66 12.14 1.37 -4.86
C ARG A 66 10.84 1.15 -4.09
N LEU A 67 9.70 1.11 -4.78
CA LEU A 67 8.41 0.85 -4.16
C LEU A 67 8.35 -0.57 -3.59
N GLU A 68 8.77 -1.57 -4.37
CA GLU A 68 8.81 -2.96 -3.90
C GLU A 68 9.72 -3.13 -2.67
N ALA A 69 10.86 -2.44 -2.63
CA ALA A 69 11.72 -2.42 -1.45
C ALA A 69 11.01 -1.81 -0.24
N SER A 70 10.35 -0.67 -0.42
CA SER A 70 9.60 0.00 0.65
C SER A 70 8.44 -0.84 1.17
N GLU A 71 7.75 -1.57 0.30
CA GLU A 71 6.66 -2.48 0.70
C GLU A 71 7.17 -3.66 1.52
N ARG A 72 8.31 -4.25 1.13
CA ARG A 72 8.98 -5.30 1.91
C ARG A 72 9.36 -4.81 3.30
N ASP A 73 9.96 -3.62 3.40
CA ASP A 73 10.35 -3.02 4.67
C ASP A 73 9.12 -2.73 5.55
N ARG A 74 8.05 -2.17 4.96
CA ARG A 74 6.80 -1.90 5.69
C ARG A 74 6.16 -3.17 6.22
N ARG A 75 6.20 -4.27 5.44
CA ARG A 75 5.72 -5.59 5.89
C ARG A 75 6.56 -6.13 7.04
N ALA A 76 7.89 -6.00 6.97
CA ALA A 76 8.79 -6.42 8.04
C ALA A 76 8.54 -5.64 9.33
N LEU A 77 8.46 -4.31 9.26
CA LEU A 77 8.13 -3.45 10.41
C LEU A 77 6.77 -3.81 11.03
N ARG A 78 5.76 -4.10 10.20
CA ARG A 78 4.45 -4.50 10.69
C ARG A 78 4.50 -5.82 11.43
N LEU A 79 5.25 -6.81 10.94
CA LEU A 79 5.49 -8.07 11.65
C LEU A 79 6.17 -7.83 13.01
N ASP A 80 7.14 -6.92 13.09
CA ASP A 80 7.83 -6.62 14.34
C ASP A 80 6.92 -5.93 15.36
N VAL A 81 6.11 -4.96 14.94
CA VAL A 81 5.11 -4.31 15.82
C VAL A 81 4.10 -5.31 16.36
N LEU A 82 3.56 -6.16 15.48
CA LEU A 82 2.59 -7.19 15.87
C LEU A 82 3.23 -8.22 16.82
N ARG A 83 4.50 -8.57 16.60
CA ARG A 83 5.26 -9.43 17.51
C ARG A 83 5.41 -8.77 18.88
N ILE A 84 5.79 -7.50 18.95
CA ILE A 84 5.94 -6.79 20.23
C ILE A 84 4.61 -6.83 21.01
N GLU A 85 3.48 -6.57 20.35
CA GLU A 85 2.17 -6.60 21.00
C GLU A 85 1.82 -8.01 21.50
N LEU A 86 1.98 -9.03 20.64
CA LEU A 86 1.69 -10.43 20.93
C LEU A 86 2.48 -10.98 22.13
N PHE A 87 3.72 -10.53 22.30
CA PHE A 87 4.62 -10.97 23.37
C PHE A 87 4.60 -10.08 24.61
N ASN A 88 3.83 -8.98 24.60
CA ASN A 88 3.70 -8.14 25.77
C ASN A 88 3.02 -8.88 26.94
N HIS A 89 3.23 -8.40 28.16
CA HIS A 89 2.62 -9.02 29.33
C HIS A 89 1.13 -8.69 29.42
N THR A 90 0.29 -9.71 29.62
CA THR A 90 -1.17 -9.59 29.62
C THR A 90 -1.67 -9.15 30.99
N ARG A 91 -2.07 -7.88 31.13
CA ARG A 91 -2.49 -7.28 32.42
C ARG A 91 -3.98 -7.01 32.55
N SER A 92 -4.73 -7.12 31.46
CA SER A 92 -6.16 -6.84 31.44
C SER A 92 -6.84 -7.60 30.32
N ARG A 93 -8.15 -7.79 30.43
CA ARG A 93 -8.96 -8.44 29.40
C ARG A 93 -8.85 -7.72 28.05
N THR A 94 -8.98 -6.41 28.03
CA THR A 94 -8.87 -5.60 26.80
C THR A 94 -7.49 -5.72 26.15
N GLN A 95 -6.43 -5.88 26.95
CA GLN A 95 -5.10 -6.14 26.40
C GLN A 95 -5.02 -7.55 25.83
N HIS A 96 -5.58 -8.55 26.53
CA HIS A 96 -5.63 -9.93 26.05
C HIS A 96 -6.32 -10.03 24.68
N GLU A 97 -7.48 -9.38 24.51
CA GLU A 97 -8.22 -9.34 23.25
C GLU A 97 -7.40 -8.69 22.13
N ARG A 98 -6.74 -7.56 22.41
CA ARG A 98 -5.83 -6.90 21.45
C ARG A 98 -4.65 -7.78 21.06
N GLN A 99 -4.10 -8.55 21.99
CA GLN A 99 -3.02 -9.50 21.70
C GLN A 99 -3.49 -10.65 20.81
N LEU A 100 -4.73 -11.11 20.97
CA LEU A 100 -5.33 -12.11 20.09
C LEU A 100 -5.55 -11.54 18.68
N GLU A 101 -6.00 -10.30 18.55
CA GLU A 101 -6.12 -9.62 17.26
C GLU A 101 -4.75 -9.44 16.59
N ALA A 102 -3.76 -8.94 17.33
CA ALA A 102 -2.39 -8.80 16.85
C ALA A 102 -1.81 -10.17 16.43
N GLY A 103 -2.07 -11.23 17.20
CA GLY A 103 -1.66 -12.59 16.88
C GLY A 103 -2.28 -13.12 15.59
N LYS A 104 -3.59 -12.88 15.36
CA LYS A 104 -4.26 -13.25 14.11
C LYS A 104 -3.61 -12.55 12.91
N GLU A 105 -3.38 -11.24 13.01
CA GLU A 105 -2.74 -10.48 11.94
C GLU A 105 -1.29 -10.92 11.71
N TYR A 106 -0.55 -11.17 12.78
CA TYR A 106 0.84 -11.67 12.73
C TYR A 106 0.94 -12.98 11.95
N ILE A 107 0.05 -13.92 12.25
CA ILE A 107 -0.03 -15.22 11.56
C ILE A 107 -0.39 -15.02 10.08
N ALA A 108 -1.38 -14.18 9.78
CA ALA A 108 -1.79 -13.90 8.40
C ALA A 108 -0.66 -13.31 7.55
N LEU A 109 0.24 -12.53 8.15
CA LEU A 109 1.40 -11.95 7.46
C LEU A 109 2.58 -12.91 7.28
N GLY A 110 2.49 -14.14 7.80
CA GLY A 110 3.55 -15.16 7.71
C GLY A 110 4.46 -15.20 8.94
N GLY A 111 3.88 -15.00 10.13
CA GLY A 111 4.59 -15.07 11.40
C GLY A 111 5.34 -16.39 11.64
N ASN A 112 6.32 -16.37 12.55
CA ASN A 112 7.14 -17.55 12.85
C ASN A 112 6.44 -18.53 13.83
N GLY A 113 6.98 -19.75 13.93
CA GLY A 113 6.41 -20.81 14.79
C GLY A 113 6.28 -20.42 16.28
N HIS A 114 7.17 -19.57 16.81
CA HIS A 114 7.05 -19.05 18.17
C HIS A 114 5.83 -18.15 18.34
N GLY A 115 5.53 -17.29 17.37
CA GLY A 115 4.33 -16.46 17.40
C GLY A 115 3.05 -17.30 17.30
N HIS A 116 3.04 -18.36 16.49
CA HIS A 116 1.92 -19.31 16.46
C HIS A 116 1.68 -19.96 17.83
N ALA A 117 2.73 -20.52 18.44
CA ALA A 117 2.63 -21.15 19.76
C ALA A 117 2.17 -20.14 20.84
N ARG A 118 2.65 -18.89 20.78
CA ARG A 118 2.24 -17.83 21.70
C ARG A 118 0.76 -17.47 21.50
N TYR A 119 0.30 -17.33 20.27
CA TYR A 119 -1.10 -17.07 19.96
C TYR A 119 -2.01 -18.19 20.46
N GLU A 120 -1.65 -19.45 20.24
CA GLU A 120 -2.43 -20.59 20.74
C GLU A 120 -2.46 -20.66 22.27
N ALA A 121 -1.35 -20.32 22.94
CA ALA A 121 -1.30 -20.26 24.40
C ALA A 121 -2.21 -19.13 24.94
N LEU A 122 -2.16 -17.95 24.34
CA LEU A 122 -3.06 -16.83 24.68
C LEU A 122 -4.52 -17.21 24.44
N HIS A 123 -4.84 -17.80 23.30
CA HIS A 123 -6.21 -18.18 22.98
C HIS A 123 -6.75 -19.21 23.98
N ARG A 124 -5.95 -20.23 24.32
CA ARG A 124 -6.34 -21.20 25.36
C ARG A 124 -6.53 -20.54 26.73
N ASP A 125 -5.66 -19.61 27.11
CA ASP A 125 -5.77 -18.86 28.36
C ASP A 125 -7.06 -18.02 28.38
N TYR A 126 -7.39 -17.35 27.27
CA TYR A 126 -8.62 -16.59 27.11
C TYR A 126 -9.86 -17.47 27.28
N LEU A 127 -9.92 -18.61 26.58
CA LEU A 127 -11.06 -19.54 26.67
C LEU A 127 -11.21 -20.12 28.09
N ARG A 128 -10.10 -20.43 28.76
CA ARG A 128 -10.14 -20.89 30.15
C ARG A 128 -10.77 -19.82 31.05
N ARG A 129 -10.29 -18.58 30.96
CA ARG A 129 -10.80 -17.44 31.74
C ARG A 129 -12.26 -17.14 31.46
N GLU A 130 -12.67 -17.26 30.21
CA GLU A 130 -14.07 -17.10 29.80
C GLU A 130 -14.96 -18.18 30.42
N ALA A 131 -14.52 -19.44 30.40
CA ALA A 131 -15.25 -20.55 31.00
C ALA A 131 -15.33 -20.46 32.54
N GLU A 132 -14.25 -20.03 33.19
CA GLU A 132 -14.16 -19.87 34.64
C GLU A 132 -14.75 -18.54 35.14
N CYS A 133 -15.08 -17.63 34.22
CA CYS A 133 -15.43 -16.23 34.51
C CYS A 133 -14.38 -15.49 35.35
N ASP A 134 -13.11 -15.89 35.25
CA ASP A 134 -11.98 -15.30 35.98
C ASP A 134 -11.16 -14.36 35.10
N TRP A 135 -11.43 -13.06 35.25
CA TRP A 135 -10.73 -11.99 34.55
C TRP A 135 -9.62 -11.35 35.38
N THR A 136 -9.18 -12.02 36.45
CA THR A 136 -8.11 -11.52 37.32
C THR A 136 -6.75 -11.82 36.68
N TYR A 137 -6.04 -10.78 36.28
CA TYR A 137 -4.67 -10.89 35.78
C TYR A 137 -3.70 -10.65 36.93
N GLN A 138 -2.70 -11.51 37.07
CA GLN A 138 -1.60 -11.29 38.01
C GLN A 138 -0.69 -10.19 37.44
N GLN A 139 -0.27 -9.24 38.29
CA GLN A 139 0.57 -8.11 37.91
C GLN A 139 2.06 -8.45 37.96
#